data_AF-A0A7V1NSL3-F1
#
_entry.id   AF-A0A7V1NSL3-F1
#
_cell.length_a   1.000
_cell.length_b   1.000
_cell.length_c   1.000
_cell.angle_alpha   90.00
_cell.angle_beta   90.00
_cell.angle_gamma   90.00
#
_symmetry.space_group_name_H-M   'P 1'
#
loop_
_entity.id
_entity.type
_entity.pdbx_description
1 polymer ?
#
loop_
_entity_poly.entity_id
_entity_poly.type
_entity_poly.pdbx_seq_one_letter_code
_entity_poly.pdbx_strand_id
1 'polypeptide(L)'
;MRTSLLTFSRTYASTNKTIYLFRIYRIETPFVAAFLKERGLHVHVVTSSSPLSFYHRVLIGDSLKVCHPYQVDEFQHYRRLGACESCELWSPETFCQLEARYKGLVIDEHFDIIGVYTQGHLLRDQLGTLNKDFAVGAIRRETELLEMVATYANNHPDVHFIVFPHPMERRHYKRTGEHQFGGLVRLPNVKVDFSGAADSTLQFDRVGLGLTTLSSIGFERIYLGFRTIFYVSDLEYINWDIQSPYHKIFFTKQNALLSAVDTVRKMSHREFMHHYFGRLFYPDLWSA
;
A
#
# COMPACT_ATOMS: atom_id res chain seq x y z
N MET A 1 -8.54 -6.66 -24.39
CA MET A 1 -8.29 -6.96 -25.82
C MET A 1 -8.46 -5.74 -26.73
N ARG A 2 -9.63 -5.05 -26.77
CA ARG A 2 -9.85 -3.89 -27.67
C ARG A 2 -8.83 -2.74 -27.49
N THR A 3 -8.53 -2.35 -26.24
CA THR A 3 -7.50 -1.34 -25.93
C THR A 3 -6.09 -1.80 -26.33
N SER A 4 -5.80 -3.08 -26.17
CA SER A 4 -4.50 -3.69 -26.53
C SER A 4 -4.28 -3.68 -28.05
N LEU A 5 -5.31 -3.95 -28.84
CA LEU A 5 -5.26 -3.92 -30.31
C LEU A 5 -5.07 -2.49 -30.85
N LEU A 6 -5.75 -1.50 -30.26
CA LEU A 6 -5.55 -0.09 -30.61
C LEU A 6 -4.13 0.40 -30.29
N THR A 7 -3.57 -0.06 -29.17
CA THR A 7 -2.19 0.26 -28.76
C THR A 7 -1.17 -0.42 -29.68
N PHE A 8 -1.45 -1.65 -30.12
CA PHE A 8 -0.63 -2.36 -31.10
C PHE A 8 -0.52 -1.60 -32.42
N SER A 9 -1.63 -1.22 -33.07
CA SER A 9 -1.58 -0.52 -34.36
C SER A 9 -0.80 0.79 -34.30
N ARG A 10 -0.94 1.55 -33.21
CA ARG A 10 -0.20 2.80 -33.00
C ARG A 10 1.29 2.56 -32.79
N THR A 11 1.66 1.59 -31.96
CA THR A 11 3.07 1.31 -31.66
C THR A 11 3.78 0.62 -32.82
N TYR A 12 3.06 -0.20 -33.57
CA TYR A 12 3.58 -0.81 -34.78
C TYR A 12 3.81 0.24 -35.88
N ALA A 13 3.05 1.34 -35.89
CA ALA A 13 3.28 2.45 -36.80
C ALA A 13 4.37 3.45 -36.32
N SER A 14 4.75 3.43 -35.04
CA SER A 14 5.80 4.33 -34.52
C SER A 14 7.21 3.81 -34.76
N THR A 15 8.18 4.72 -34.76
CA THR A 15 9.61 4.40 -34.78
C THR A 15 10.06 3.76 -33.48
N ASN A 16 9.50 4.19 -32.35
CA ASN A 16 9.71 3.57 -31.04
C ASN A 16 8.75 2.38 -30.88
N LYS A 17 9.28 1.16 -30.76
CA LYS A 17 8.51 -0.10 -30.64
C LYS A 17 8.22 -0.50 -29.19
N THR A 18 8.16 0.49 -28.29
CA THR A 18 8.00 0.25 -26.85
C THR A 18 6.55 0.41 -26.39
N ILE A 19 6.06 -0.53 -25.57
CA ILE A 19 4.74 -0.47 -24.92
C ILE A 19 4.88 -0.62 -23.41
N TYR A 20 4.14 0.20 -22.67
CA TYR A 20 3.94 0.06 -21.23
C TYR A 20 2.54 -0.50 -20.95
N LEU A 21 2.49 -1.72 -20.39
CA LEU A 21 1.26 -2.38 -19.99
C LEU A 21 0.99 -2.17 -18.50
N PHE A 22 -0.05 -1.39 -18.21
CA PHE A 22 -0.58 -1.22 -16.87
C PHE A 22 -1.68 -2.25 -16.57
N ARG A 23 -2.11 -2.35 -15.31
CA ARG A 23 -3.22 -3.22 -14.84
C ARG A 23 -2.94 -4.71 -14.97
N ILE A 24 -1.77 -5.11 -14.48
CA ILE A 24 -1.25 -6.49 -14.54
C ILE A 24 -2.10 -7.52 -13.82
N TYR A 25 -3.00 -7.07 -12.94
CA TYR A 25 -3.99 -7.89 -12.26
C TYR A 25 -5.02 -8.51 -13.20
N ARG A 26 -5.12 -8.02 -14.44
CA ARG A 26 -6.00 -8.60 -15.45
C ARG A 26 -5.45 -9.90 -16.00
N ILE A 27 -6.30 -10.94 -16.05
CA ILE A 27 -5.96 -12.27 -16.56
C ILE A 27 -5.50 -12.27 -18.02
N GLU A 28 -5.90 -11.26 -18.80
CA GLU A 28 -5.52 -11.16 -20.21
C GLU A 28 -4.12 -10.54 -20.41
N THR A 29 -3.51 -9.97 -19.37
CA THR A 29 -2.25 -9.23 -19.49
C THR A 29 -1.10 -10.12 -20.00
N PRO A 30 -0.87 -11.33 -19.47
CA PRO A 30 0.21 -12.19 -19.96
C PRO A 30 0.03 -12.55 -21.45
N PHE A 31 -1.20 -12.85 -21.88
CA PHE A 31 -1.51 -13.14 -23.28
C PHE A 31 -1.23 -11.93 -24.18
N VAL A 32 -1.66 -10.74 -23.77
CA VAL A 32 -1.41 -9.50 -24.52
C VAL A 32 0.09 -9.22 -24.61
N ALA A 33 0.83 -9.38 -23.52
CA ALA A 33 2.27 -9.18 -23.53
C ALA A 33 2.99 -10.15 -24.48
N ALA A 34 2.65 -11.44 -24.43
CA ALA A 34 3.18 -12.44 -25.36
C ALA A 34 2.89 -12.09 -26.83
N PHE A 35 1.64 -11.76 -27.15
CA PHE A 35 1.21 -11.37 -28.50
C PHE A 35 2.00 -10.17 -29.06
N LEU A 36 2.31 -9.18 -28.21
CA LEU A 36 3.06 -7.98 -28.60
C LEU A 36 4.55 -8.30 -28.78
N LYS A 37 5.16 -9.10 -27.88
CA LYS A 37 6.56 -9.54 -28.01
C LYS A 37 6.79 -10.34 -29.29
N GLU A 38 5.89 -11.28 -29.62
CA GLU A 38 5.96 -12.06 -30.87
C GLU A 38 5.95 -11.20 -32.14
N ARG A 39 5.49 -9.94 -32.04
CA ARG A 39 5.44 -8.97 -33.16
C ARG A 39 6.59 -7.97 -33.12
N GLY A 40 7.64 -8.26 -32.35
CA GLY A 40 8.86 -7.46 -32.28
C GLY A 40 8.69 -6.16 -31.49
N LEU A 41 7.68 -6.06 -30.61
CA LEU A 41 7.53 -4.93 -29.70
C LEU A 41 8.24 -5.22 -28.37
N HIS A 42 8.84 -4.18 -27.80
CA HIS A 42 9.43 -4.20 -26.47
C HIS A 42 8.35 -3.86 -25.43
N VAL A 43 8.08 -4.78 -24.51
CA VAL A 43 6.93 -4.74 -23.60
C VAL A 43 7.41 -4.58 -22.17
N HIS A 44 7.17 -3.40 -21.59
CA HIS A 44 7.33 -3.16 -20.16
C HIS A 44 6.01 -3.40 -19.45
N VAL A 45 6.04 -4.20 -18.40
CA VAL A 45 4.88 -4.48 -17.56
C VAL A 45 4.99 -3.63 -16.30
N VAL A 46 4.00 -2.79 -16.00
CA VAL A 46 4.05 -1.80 -14.91
C VAL A 46 3.06 -2.19 -13.81
N THR A 47 3.55 -2.39 -12.59
CA THR A 47 2.76 -2.82 -11.44
C THR A 47 2.05 -1.65 -10.77
N SER A 48 1.10 -1.95 -9.88
CA SER A 48 0.60 -0.98 -8.90
C SER A 48 1.35 -1.11 -7.58
N SER A 49 0.95 -0.35 -6.56
CA SER A 49 1.48 -0.46 -5.20
C SER A 49 1.08 -1.72 -4.43
N SER A 50 0.41 -2.69 -5.08
CA SER A 50 -0.06 -3.91 -4.41
C SER A 50 0.94 -5.05 -4.62
N PRO A 51 1.05 -5.99 -3.67
CA PRO A 51 1.85 -7.20 -3.87
C PRO A 51 1.55 -7.98 -5.15
N LEU A 52 2.62 -8.40 -5.84
CA LEU A 52 2.57 -9.24 -7.04
C LEU A 52 1.87 -10.56 -6.75
N SER A 53 2.08 -11.07 -5.54
CA SER A 53 1.43 -12.25 -4.99
C SER A 53 -0.10 -12.22 -5.02
N PHE A 54 -0.72 -11.03 -4.99
CA PHE A 54 -2.19 -10.91 -5.04
C PHE A 54 -2.74 -11.09 -6.44
N TYR A 55 -1.85 -11.03 -7.44
CA TYR A 55 -2.16 -11.04 -8.84
C TYR A 55 -1.44 -12.18 -9.54
N HIS A 56 -1.42 -12.13 -10.88
CA HIS A 56 -0.78 -13.14 -11.72
C HIS A 56 0.73 -13.15 -11.48
N ARG A 57 1.21 -14.25 -10.88
CA ARG A 57 2.64 -14.55 -10.68
C ARG A 57 3.38 -14.83 -12.00
N VAL A 58 2.63 -15.04 -13.08
CA VAL A 58 3.15 -15.24 -14.43
C VAL A 58 3.35 -13.89 -15.09
N LEU A 59 4.60 -13.42 -15.09
CA LEU A 59 4.99 -12.13 -15.65
C LEU A 59 5.62 -12.34 -17.03
N ILE A 60 5.00 -11.81 -18.08
CA ILE A 60 5.49 -11.88 -19.46
C ILE A 60 5.77 -10.46 -19.93
N GLY A 61 6.98 -10.20 -20.38
CA GLY A 61 7.44 -8.87 -20.81
C GLY A 61 8.94 -8.88 -21.05
N ASP A 62 9.52 -7.75 -21.41
CA ASP A 62 10.97 -7.56 -21.47
C ASP A 62 11.49 -7.07 -20.11
N SER A 63 10.72 -6.22 -19.44
CA SER A 63 11.01 -5.81 -18.06
C SER A 63 9.74 -5.61 -17.23
N LEU A 64 9.85 -5.84 -15.92
CA LEU A 64 8.87 -5.45 -14.93
C LEU A 64 9.27 -4.10 -14.33
N LYS A 65 8.35 -3.15 -14.27
CA LYS A 65 8.50 -1.91 -13.52
C LYS A 65 7.69 -2.03 -12.24
N VAL A 66 8.37 -2.09 -11.10
CA VAL A 66 7.74 -2.21 -9.79
C VAL A 66 7.71 -0.86 -9.08
N CYS A 67 6.73 -0.61 -8.23
CA CYS A 67 6.58 0.68 -7.52
C CYS A 67 7.12 0.66 -6.08
N HIS A 68 7.39 -0.53 -5.51
CA HIS A 68 7.89 -0.67 -4.15
C HIS A 68 9.00 -1.73 -4.05
N PRO A 69 9.97 -1.54 -3.14
CA PRO A 69 11.09 -2.49 -3.00
C PRO A 69 10.69 -3.92 -2.68
N TYR A 70 9.63 -4.15 -1.89
CA TYR A 70 9.18 -5.52 -1.59
C TYR A 70 8.76 -6.30 -2.87
N GLN A 71 8.31 -5.61 -3.92
CA GLN A 71 7.97 -6.24 -5.19
C GLN A 71 9.22 -6.69 -5.96
N VAL A 72 10.39 -6.12 -5.66
CA VAL A 72 11.68 -6.62 -6.18
C VAL A 72 11.96 -8.00 -5.58
N ASP A 73 11.74 -8.16 -4.28
CA ASP A 73 11.87 -9.46 -3.60
C ASP A 73 10.87 -10.48 -4.18
N GLU A 74 9.61 -10.05 -4.37
CA GLU A 74 8.59 -10.90 -5.03
C GLU A 74 8.99 -11.28 -6.46
N PHE A 75 9.55 -10.35 -7.24
CA PHE A 75 10.03 -10.64 -8.59
C PHE A 75 11.17 -11.65 -8.57
N GLN A 76 12.15 -11.52 -7.66
CA GLN A 76 13.24 -12.49 -7.55
C GLN A 76 12.74 -13.91 -7.27
N HIS A 77 11.68 -14.04 -6.48
CA HIS A 77 11.03 -15.31 -6.22
C HIS A 77 10.23 -15.81 -7.44
N TYR A 78 9.45 -14.95 -8.10
CA TYR A 78 8.54 -15.33 -9.19
C TYR A 78 9.15 -15.36 -10.58
N ARG A 79 10.36 -14.83 -10.78
CA ARG A 79 10.99 -14.74 -12.12
C ARG A 79 11.02 -16.08 -12.87
N ARG A 80 11.09 -17.20 -12.14
CA ARG A 80 11.06 -18.55 -12.70
C ARG A 80 9.71 -18.98 -13.30
N LEU A 81 8.63 -18.29 -12.94
CA LEU A 81 7.26 -18.59 -13.38
C LEU A 81 6.87 -17.83 -14.66
N GLY A 82 7.69 -16.86 -15.08
CA GLY A 82 7.41 -15.97 -16.19
C GLY A 82 8.55 -15.90 -17.20
N ALA A 83 8.40 -15.01 -18.17
CA ALA A 83 9.37 -14.73 -19.23
C ALA A 83 9.82 -13.27 -19.22
N CYS A 84 9.84 -12.66 -18.03
CA CYS A 84 10.27 -11.28 -17.83
C CYS A 84 11.75 -11.26 -17.39
N GLU A 85 12.59 -10.59 -18.17
CA GLU A 85 14.05 -10.72 -18.08
C GLU A 85 14.67 -9.84 -16.99
N SER A 86 14.04 -8.71 -16.71
CA SER A 86 14.55 -7.70 -15.78
C SER A 86 13.45 -7.09 -14.93
N CYS A 87 13.84 -6.49 -13.81
CA CYS A 87 12.97 -5.74 -12.93
C CYS A 87 13.64 -4.43 -12.54
N GLU A 88 12.90 -3.33 -12.67
CA GLU A 88 13.33 -1.99 -12.30
C GLU A 88 12.39 -1.42 -11.25
N LEU A 89 12.95 -0.86 -10.19
CA LEU A 89 12.19 -0.10 -9.21
C LEU A 89 11.92 1.30 -9.74
N TRP A 90 10.65 1.57 -10.02
CA TRP A 90 10.08 2.88 -10.25
C TRP A 90 9.45 3.43 -8.98
N SER A 91 9.12 4.71 -8.99
CA SER A 91 8.41 5.35 -7.89
C SER A 91 6.91 5.01 -7.91
N PRO A 92 6.20 5.13 -6.77
CA PRO A 92 4.74 5.08 -6.72
C PRO A 92 4.08 6.11 -7.66
N GLU A 93 2.83 5.86 -8.05
CA GLU A 93 2.06 6.74 -8.95
C GLU A 93 1.94 8.19 -8.43
N THR A 94 1.86 8.34 -7.11
CA THR A 94 1.73 9.63 -6.41
C THR A 94 3.07 10.31 -6.14
N PHE A 95 4.19 9.72 -6.56
CA PHE A 95 5.52 10.17 -6.13
C PHE A 95 5.82 11.62 -6.46
N CYS A 96 5.43 12.15 -7.62
CA CYS A 96 5.67 13.56 -7.94
C CYS A 96 5.02 14.51 -6.91
N GLN A 97 3.86 14.15 -6.38
CA GLN A 97 3.16 14.93 -5.35
C GLN A 97 3.82 14.75 -3.99
N LEU A 98 4.21 13.52 -3.66
CA LEU A 98 4.92 13.18 -2.43
C LEU A 98 6.27 13.88 -2.36
N GLU A 99 7.06 13.85 -3.44
CA GLU A 99 8.34 14.52 -3.55
C GLU A 99 8.16 16.04 -3.37
N ALA A 100 7.20 16.65 -4.07
CA ALA A 100 6.94 18.08 -3.92
C ALA A 100 6.57 18.48 -2.48
N ARG A 101 5.93 17.58 -1.72
CA ARG A 101 5.50 17.82 -0.33
C ARG A 101 6.60 17.58 0.71
N TYR A 102 7.41 16.53 0.52
CA TYR A 102 8.30 16.00 1.55
C TYR A 102 9.79 16.23 1.28
N LYS A 103 10.17 16.57 0.05
CA LYS A 103 11.59 16.80 -0.27
C LYS A 103 12.15 17.97 0.54
N GLY A 104 13.19 17.69 1.32
CA GLY A 104 13.84 18.68 2.18
C GLY A 104 13.03 19.09 3.41
N LEU A 105 11.89 18.44 3.68
CA LEU A 105 11.11 18.68 4.89
C LEU A 105 11.79 18.00 6.08
N VAL A 106 12.04 18.75 7.15
CA VAL A 106 12.39 18.18 8.45
C VAL A 106 11.11 17.65 9.08
N ILE A 107 11.10 16.35 9.39
CA ILE A 107 9.93 15.69 9.98
C ILE A 107 10.12 15.56 11.47
N ASP A 108 9.15 16.10 12.20
CA ASP A 108 9.09 15.99 13.64
C ASP A 108 8.79 14.53 14.05
N GLU A 109 9.48 14.06 15.07
CA GLU A 109 9.20 12.76 15.65
C GLU A 109 7.96 12.86 16.56
N HIS A 110 6.88 12.22 16.12
CA HIS A 110 5.71 11.99 16.96
C HIS A 110 5.80 10.57 17.54
N PHE A 111 5.69 10.40 18.86
CA PHE A 111 5.76 9.09 19.52
C PHE A 111 4.40 8.68 20.13
N ASP A 112 3.56 9.67 20.36
CA ASP A 112 2.23 9.61 20.95
C ASP A 112 1.10 9.62 19.91
N ILE A 113 1.37 10.02 18.66
CA ILE A 113 0.35 10.14 17.61
C ILE A 113 0.44 8.97 16.61
N ILE A 114 -0.67 8.24 16.47
CA ILE A 114 -0.83 7.10 15.56
C ILE A 114 -1.86 7.45 14.48
N GLY A 115 -1.47 7.31 13.21
CA GLY A 115 -2.36 7.43 12.07
C GLY A 115 -2.98 6.10 11.68
N VAL A 116 -4.29 6.05 11.47
CA VAL A 116 -4.99 4.84 11.01
C VAL A 116 -5.58 5.10 9.63
N TYR A 117 -5.12 4.36 8.61
CA TYR A 117 -5.54 4.56 7.22
C TYR A 117 -6.51 3.47 6.79
N THR A 118 -7.76 3.85 6.55
CA THR A 118 -8.79 2.92 6.05
C THR A 118 -8.74 2.83 4.51
N GLN A 119 -9.33 1.76 3.99
CA GLN A 119 -9.39 1.39 2.58
C GLN A 119 -10.78 1.59 1.97
N GLY A 120 -11.83 1.75 2.79
CA GLY A 120 -13.19 1.96 2.29
C GLY A 120 -13.89 0.68 1.83
N HIS A 121 -13.49 -0.49 2.33
CA HIS A 121 -14.08 -1.76 1.88
C HIS A 121 -15.52 -1.91 2.35
N LEU A 122 -15.82 -1.54 3.60
CA LEU A 122 -17.18 -1.60 4.14
C LEU A 122 -18.15 -0.75 3.31
N LEU A 123 -17.79 0.50 2.99
CA LEU A 123 -18.62 1.36 2.14
C LEU A 123 -18.80 0.78 0.74
N ARG A 124 -17.74 0.24 0.12
CA ARG A 124 -17.85 -0.33 -1.23
C ARG A 124 -18.82 -1.51 -1.28
N ASP A 125 -18.88 -2.32 -0.21
CA ASP A 125 -19.84 -3.41 -0.07
C ASP A 125 -21.27 -2.88 0.08
N GLN A 126 -21.49 -1.89 0.95
CA GLN A 126 -22.79 -1.22 1.10
C GLN A 126 -23.30 -0.59 -0.20
N LEU A 127 -22.39 -0.12 -1.06
CA LEU A 127 -22.72 0.45 -2.38
C LEU A 127 -22.86 -0.61 -3.49
N GLY A 128 -22.61 -1.90 -3.20
CA GLY A 128 -22.66 -2.98 -4.19
C GLY A 128 -21.57 -2.89 -5.27
N THR A 129 -20.47 -2.18 -4.98
CA THR A 129 -19.36 -1.93 -5.92
C THR A 129 -18.16 -2.86 -5.71
N LEU A 130 -18.23 -3.74 -4.72
CA LEU A 130 -17.14 -4.60 -4.31
C LEU A 130 -17.34 -6.03 -4.86
N ASN A 131 -16.25 -6.64 -5.35
CA ASN A 131 -16.26 -8.06 -5.66
C ASN A 131 -16.27 -8.86 -4.34
N LYS A 132 -17.38 -9.54 -4.06
CA LYS A 132 -17.65 -10.21 -2.78
C LYS A 132 -16.62 -11.30 -2.44
N ASP A 133 -16.05 -11.99 -3.43
CA ASP A 133 -15.12 -13.10 -3.20
C ASP A 133 -13.79 -12.63 -2.56
N PHE A 134 -13.38 -11.39 -2.81
CA PHE A 134 -12.18 -10.78 -2.23
C PHE A 134 -12.49 -9.79 -1.09
N ALA A 135 -13.76 -9.37 -1.01
CA ALA A 135 -14.24 -8.34 -0.09
C ALA A 135 -14.18 -8.74 1.38
N VAL A 136 -14.60 -9.97 1.68
CA VAL A 136 -14.96 -10.37 3.04
C VAL A 136 -13.77 -10.28 3.98
N GLY A 137 -12.60 -10.78 3.55
CA GLY A 137 -11.36 -10.69 4.33
C GLY A 137 -10.87 -9.25 4.52
N ALA A 138 -11.01 -8.41 3.49
CA ALA A 138 -10.63 -7.01 3.58
C ALA A 138 -11.51 -6.20 4.54
N ILE A 139 -12.84 -6.41 4.50
CA ILE A 139 -13.78 -5.80 5.44
C ILE A 139 -13.48 -6.27 6.86
N ARG A 140 -13.33 -7.59 7.07
CA ARG A 140 -13.05 -8.16 8.38
C ARG A 140 -11.79 -7.57 9.01
N ARG A 141 -10.68 -7.52 8.26
CA ARG A 141 -9.42 -6.93 8.75
C ARG A 141 -9.55 -5.47 9.15
N GLU A 142 -10.25 -4.68 8.33
CA GLU A 142 -10.46 -3.26 8.61
C GLU A 142 -11.30 -3.08 9.88
N THR A 143 -12.38 -3.85 10.04
CA THR A 143 -13.20 -3.85 11.27
C THR A 143 -12.37 -4.24 12.49
N GLU A 144 -11.65 -5.36 12.44
CA GLU A 144 -10.79 -5.83 13.53
C GLU A 144 -9.71 -4.79 13.89
N LEU A 145 -9.12 -4.11 12.90
CA LEU A 145 -8.15 -3.04 13.13
C LEU A 145 -8.78 -1.86 13.87
N LEU A 146 -9.97 -1.42 13.47
CA LEU A 146 -10.67 -0.31 14.13
C LEU A 146 -11.12 -0.68 15.56
N GLU A 147 -11.52 -1.93 15.80
CA GLU A 147 -11.84 -2.44 17.14
C GLU A 147 -10.61 -2.49 18.06
N MET A 148 -9.46 -2.93 17.53
CA MET A 148 -8.18 -2.88 18.24
C MET A 148 -7.78 -1.44 18.58
N VAL A 149 -7.95 -0.50 17.65
CA VAL A 149 -7.68 0.92 17.87
C VAL A 149 -8.58 1.47 18.98
N ALA A 150 -9.89 1.18 18.94
CA ALA A 150 -10.82 1.63 19.97
C ALA A 150 -10.45 1.09 21.37
N THR A 151 -10.10 -0.20 21.44
CA THR A 151 -9.69 -0.86 22.69
C THR A 151 -8.38 -0.27 23.21
N TYR A 152 -7.38 -0.10 22.34
CA TYR A 152 -6.08 0.44 22.71
C TYR A 152 -6.19 1.89 23.17
N ALA A 153 -6.96 2.72 22.46
CA ALA A 153 -7.18 4.13 22.82
C ALA A 153 -7.85 4.30 24.19
N ASN A 154 -8.80 3.43 24.55
CA ASN A 154 -9.41 3.43 25.88
C ASN A 154 -8.41 3.11 27.00
N ASN A 155 -7.50 2.16 26.74
CA ASN A 155 -6.53 1.70 27.73
C ASN A 155 -5.29 2.60 27.84
N HIS A 156 -5.05 3.46 26.84
CA HIS A 156 -3.88 4.35 26.77
C HIS A 156 -4.32 5.78 26.41
N PRO A 157 -4.88 6.54 27.37
CA PRO A 157 -5.42 7.87 27.11
C PRO A 157 -4.34 8.90 26.74
N ASP A 158 -3.06 8.61 26.99
CA ASP A 158 -1.88 9.39 26.59
C ASP A 158 -1.54 9.25 25.09
N VAL A 159 -2.26 8.40 24.37
CA VAL A 159 -1.99 8.05 22.97
C VAL A 159 -3.07 8.63 22.09
N HIS A 160 -2.67 9.44 21.12
CA HIS A 160 -3.59 10.10 20.21
C HIS A 160 -3.70 9.33 18.90
N PHE A 161 -4.93 9.15 18.42
CA PHE A 161 -5.20 8.54 17.13
C PHE A 161 -5.77 9.55 16.16
N ILE A 162 -5.27 9.51 14.92
CA ILE A 162 -5.87 10.20 13.78
C ILE A 162 -6.29 9.15 12.76
N VAL A 163 -7.59 8.93 12.65
CA VAL A 163 -8.15 8.07 11.60
C VAL A 163 -8.29 8.90 10.34
N PHE A 164 -7.67 8.44 9.25
CA PHE A 164 -7.74 9.02 7.91
C PHE A 164 -8.66 8.16 7.04
N PRO A 165 -9.96 8.53 6.89
CA PRO A 165 -10.90 7.75 6.11
C PRO A 165 -10.51 7.75 4.62
N HIS A 166 -10.80 6.68 3.92
CA HIS A 166 -10.62 6.58 2.47
C HIS A 166 -11.39 7.71 1.75
N PRO A 167 -10.93 8.24 0.60
CA PRO A 167 -11.61 9.33 -0.10
C PRO A 167 -13.11 9.09 -0.37
N MET A 168 -13.51 7.84 -0.65
CA MET A 168 -14.92 7.49 -0.80
C MET A 168 -15.70 7.63 0.51
N GLU A 169 -15.13 7.21 1.64
CA GLU A 169 -15.77 7.30 2.95
C GLU A 169 -15.95 8.76 3.37
N ARG A 170 -14.96 9.62 3.09
CA ARG A 170 -15.09 11.07 3.32
C ARG A 170 -16.24 11.69 2.52
N ARG A 171 -16.33 11.36 1.22
CA ARG A 171 -17.41 11.84 0.34
C ARG A 171 -18.80 11.34 0.75
N HIS A 172 -18.87 10.21 1.45
CA HIS A 172 -20.11 9.57 1.87
C HIS A 172 -20.26 9.54 3.39
N TYR A 173 -19.70 10.54 4.10
CA TYR A 173 -19.67 10.56 5.57
C TYR A 173 -21.04 10.33 6.22
N LYS A 174 -22.12 10.93 5.70
CA LYS A 174 -23.47 10.71 6.25
C LYS A 174 -23.89 9.23 6.26
N ARG A 175 -23.31 8.41 5.38
CA ARG A 175 -23.55 6.96 5.30
C ARG A 175 -22.51 6.14 6.07
N THR A 176 -21.25 6.58 6.11
CA THR A 176 -20.14 5.82 6.74
C THR A 176 -19.84 6.22 8.17
N GLY A 177 -19.96 7.51 8.48
CA GLY A 177 -19.59 8.13 9.75
C GLY A 177 -20.33 7.57 10.95
N GLU A 178 -21.65 7.42 10.83
CA GLU A 178 -22.49 6.97 11.93
C GLU A 178 -22.30 5.48 12.26
N HIS A 179 -21.98 4.66 11.26
CA HIS A 179 -21.90 3.20 11.42
C HIS A 179 -20.48 2.68 11.64
N GLN A 180 -19.50 3.17 10.88
CA GLN A 180 -18.13 2.64 10.92
C GLN A 180 -17.26 3.32 11.97
N PHE A 181 -17.44 4.63 12.16
CA PHE A 181 -16.58 5.43 13.03
C PHE A 181 -17.27 5.89 14.32
N GLY A 182 -18.56 5.56 14.50
CA GLY A 182 -19.39 6.05 15.61
C GLY A 182 -18.86 5.72 17.01
N GLY A 183 -18.22 4.56 17.19
CA GLY A 183 -17.55 4.20 18.45
C GLY A 183 -16.26 4.98 18.68
N LEU A 184 -15.48 5.21 17.61
CA LEU A 184 -14.19 5.88 17.66
C LEU A 184 -14.32 7.39 17.95
N VAL A 185 -15.28 8.07 17.32
CA VAL A 185 -15.48 9.53 17.51
C VAL A 185 -15.89 9.93 18.92
N ARG A 186 -16.30 8.98 19.76
CA ARG A 186 -16.67 9.21 21.16
C ARG A 186 -15.48 9.14 22.10
N LEU A 187 -14.33 8.64 21.63
CA LEU A 187 -13.12 8.49 22.43
C LEU A 187 -12.36 9.83 22.45
N PRO A 188 -11.99 10.37 23.62
CA PRO A 188 -11.43 11.71 23.75
C PRO A 188 -10.06 11.88 23.06
N ASN A 189 -9.33 10.79 22.88
CA ASN A 189 -8.01 10.74 22.25
C ASN A 189 -8.05 10.24 20.80
N VAL A 190 -9.24 10.12 20.18
CA VAL A 190 -9.37 9.71 18.79
C VAL A 190 -10.02 10.81 17.96
N LYS A 191 -9.32 11.26 16.91
CA LYS A 191 -9.84 12.18 15.91
C LYS A 191 -10.04 11.44 14.59
N VAL A 192 -11.22 11.56 14.00
CA VAL A 192 -11.45 11.10 12.63
C VAL A 192 -11.40 12.30 11.68
N ASP A 193 -10.45 12.27 10.75
CA ASP A 193 -10.17 13.40 9.87
C ASP A 193 -11.08 13.38 8.64
N PHE A 194 -12.26 14.00 8.79
CA PHE A 194 -13.19 14.24 7.71
C PHE A 194 -12.96 15.57 6.99
N SER A 195 -11.85 16.27 7.27
CA SER A 195 -11.60 17.53 6.57
C SER A 195 -11.62 17.25 5.06
N GLY A 196 -12.37 18.05 4.31
CA GLY A 196 -12.44 17.93 2.85
C GLY A 196 -11.10 18.25 2.15
N ALA A 197 -10.05 18.51 2.92
CA ALA A 197 -8.74 18.97 2.49
C ALA A 197 -7.69 17.86 2.59
N ALA A 198 -6.83 17.86 1.55
CA ALA A 198 -5.67 17.02 1.28
C ALA A 198 -5.91 15.51 1.17
N ASP A 199 -5.30 14.95 0.13
CA ASP A 199 -5.00 13.53 0.04
C ASP A 199 -4.29 13.08 1.34
N SER A 200 -4.66 11.93 1.90
CA SER A 200 -4.06 11.44 3.15
C SER A 200 -2.55 11.20 2.99
N THR A 201 -2.10 11.06 1.74
CA THR A 201 -0.69 10.97 1.33
C THR A 201 0.12 12.22 1.67
N LEU A 202 -0.52 13.40 1.76
CA LEU A 202 0.14 14.68 2.04
C LEU A 202 0.17 15.05 3.52
N GLN A 203 -0.20 14.09 4.38
CA GLN A 203 -0.40 14.26 5.81
C GLN A 203 0.40 13.25 6.64
N PHE A 204 1.40 12.62 6.03
CA PHE A 204 2.21 11.58 6.68
C PHE A 204 3.01 12.07 7.87
N ASP A 205 3.41 13.33 7.86
CA ASP A 205 4.13 14.07 8.89
C ASP A 205 3.27 14.39 10.12
N ARG A 206 1.94 14.28 10.04
CA ARG A 206 1.06 14.54 11.20
C ARG A 206 1.06 13.43 12.25
N VAL A 207 1.68 12.29 11.94
CA VAL A 207 1.62 11.08 12.78
C VAL A 207 2.96 10.38 12.80
N GLY A 208 3.28 9.78 13.95
CA GLY A 208 4.53 9.05 14.13
C GLY A 208 4.48 7.68 13.48
N LEU A 209 3.46 6.91 13.86
CA LEU A 209 3.23 5.55 13.40
C LEU A 209 1.99 5.48 12.52
N GLY A 210 2.13 4.90 11.33
CA GLY A 210 1.00 4.51 10.48
C GLY A 210 0.53 3.08 10.77
N LEU A 211 -0.77 2.90 10.94
CA LEU A 211 -1.45 1.62 10.97
C LEU A 211 -2.39 1.52 9.78
N THR A 212 -2.35 0.38 9.11
CA THR A 212 -3.31 0.10 8.05
C THR A 212 -3.45 -1.42 7.87
N THR A 213 -4.42 -1.82 7.06
CA THR A 213 -4.42 -3.13 6.41
C THR A 213 -3.62 -3.00 5.12
N LEU A 214 -3.98 -3.61 3.99
CA LEU A 214 -3.18 -3.58 2.76
C LEU A 214 -3.38 -2.31 1.91
N SER A 215 -3.38 -1.12 2.51
CA SER A 215 -3.59 0.13 1.78
C SER A 215 -2.35 0.56 0.99
N SER A 216 -2.55 1.05 -0.24
CA SER A 216 -1.49 1.69 -1.04
C SER A 216 -0.78 2.81 -0.25
N ILE A 217 -1.54 3.54 0.56
CA ILE A 217 -1.04 4.62 1.41
C ILE A 217 0.00 4.11 2.41
N GLY A 218 -0.21 2.91 2.99
CA GLY A 218 0.77 2.31 3.90
C GLY A 218 2.10 1.98 3.20
N PHE A 219 2.02 1.50 1.95
CA PHE A 219 3.21 1.21 1.14
C PHE A 219 3.94 2.49 0.71
N GLU A 220 3.22 3.55 0.38
CA GLU A 220 3.80 4.87 0.07
C GLU A 220 4.48 5.49 1.29
N ARG A 221 3.89 5.37 2.49
CA ARG A 221 4.54 5.79 3.74
C ARG A 221 5.90 5.12 3.92
N ILE A 222 5.98 3.81 3.69
CA ILE A 222 7.24 3.07 3.84
C ILE A 222 8.23 3.39 2.72
N TYR A 223 7.74 3.59 1.50
CA TYR A 223 8.57 4.06 0.40
C TYR A 223 9.29 5.37 0.76
N LEU A 224 8.58 6.25 1.48
CA LEU A 224 9.16 7.46 2.05
C LEU A 224 9.85 7.24 3.40
N GLY A 225 9.97 6.05 3.97
CA GLY A 225 10.66 5.84 5.26
C GLY A 225 9.87 6.22 6.53
N PHE A 226 8.57 6.47 6.43
CA PHE A 226 7.72 6.65 7.60
C PHE A 226 7.43 5.33 8.31
N ARG A 227 7.43 5.34 9.64
CA ARG A 227 7.09 4.19 10.49
C ARG A 227 5.67 3.74 10.17
N THR A 228 5.52 2.50 9.70
CA THR A 228 4.23 1.95 9.30
C THR A 228 4.22 0.44 9.49
N ILE A 229 3.17 -0.08 10.13
CA ILE A 229 2.94 -1.52 10.29
C ILE A 229 1.54 -1.90 9.82
N PHE A 230 1.36 -3.15 9.42
CA PHE A 230 0.14 -3.63 8.80
C PHE A 230 -0.52 -4.72 9.62
N TYR A 231 -1.85 -4.67 9.69
CA TYR A 231 -2.66 -5.76 10.20
C TYR A 231 -3.26 -6.59 9.07
N VAL A 232 -3.01 -7.90 9.11
CA VAL A 232 -3.21 -8.80 7.98
C VAL A 232 -3.73 -10.18 8.42
N SER A 233 -4.82 -10.22 9.19
CA SER A 233 -5.30 -11.44 9.87
C SER A 233 -5.67 -12.63 8.98
N ASP A 234 -6.02 -12.41 7.72
CA ASP A 234 -6.37 -13.44 6.74
C ASP A 234 -5.21 -13.83 5.81
N LEU A 235 -4.02 -13.27 6.02
CA LEU A 235 -2.87 -13.44 5.13
C LEU A 235 -1.92 -14.56 5.54
N GLU A 236 -2.43 -15.59 6.22
CA GLU A 236 -1.65 -16.79 6.56
C GLU A 236 -1.06 -17.47 5.30
N TYR A 237 -1.57 -17.15 4.10
CA TYR A 237 -1.17 -17.74 2.83
C TYR A 237 -0.50 -16.81 1.81
N ILE A 238 -0.26 -15.52 2.12
CA ILE A 238 0.61 -14.75 1.21
C ILE A 238 2.03 -15.18 1.47
N ASN A 239 2.52 -15.99 0.54
CA ASN A 239 3.91 -16.19 0.15
C ASN A 239 4.97 -15.79 1.19
N TRP A 240 4.83 -16.29 2.42
CA TRP A 240 5.83 -16.20 3.48
C TRP A 240 7.12 -16.91 3.07
N ASP A 241 7.09 -17.68 1.97
CA ASP A 241 8.24 -18.29 1.29
C ASP A 241 9.09 -17.27 0.52
N ILE A 242 8.63 -16.03 0.34
CA ILE A 242 9.44 -14.94 -0.18
C ILE A 242 10.28 -14.38 0.97
N GLN A 243 11.61 -14.40 0.80
CA GLN A 243 12.50 -13.75 1.75
C GLN A 243 12.47 -12.23 1.53
N SER A 244 11.60 -11.53 2.25
CA SER A 244 11.50 -10.07 2.23
C SER A 244 11.53 -9.49 3.64
N PRO A 245 12.32 -8.42 3.91
CA PRO A 245 12.29 -7.74 5.21
C PRO A 245 10.92 -7.14 5.54
N TYR A 246 10.07 -6.90 4.54
CA TYR A 246 8.73 -6.37 4.70
C TYR A 246 7.77 -7.31 5.43
N HIS A 247 8.05 -8.61 5.48
CA HIS A 247 7.23 -9.53 6.26
C HIS A 247 7.26 -9.22 7.76
N LYS A 248 8.31 -8.55 8.24
CA LYS A 248 8.47 -8.22 9.67
C LYS A 248 7.54 -7.09 10.15
N ILE A 249 6.97 -6.30 9.23
CA ILE A 249 6.03 -5.22 9.56
C ILE A 249 4.57 -5.64 9.34
N PHE A 250 4.33 -6.92 9.01
CA PHE A 250 3.02 -7.51 8.79
C PHE A 250 2.64 -8.39 9.98
N PHE A 251 1.50 -8.08 10.61
CA PHE A 251 1.03 -8.77 11.81
C PHE A 251 -0.30 -9.47 11.54
N THR A 252 -0.32 -10.79 11.71
CA THR A 252 -1.52 -11.63 11.54
C THR A 252 -2.32 -11.79 12.84
N LYS A 253 -1.69 -11.56 14.00
CA LYS A 253 -2.29 -11.70 15.34
C LYS A 253 -2.45 -10.34 16.01
N GLN A 254 -3.59 -10.12 16.63
CA GLN A 254 -3.92 -8.86 17.32
C GLN A 254 -2.89 -8.52 18.41
N ASN A 255 -2.59 -9.45 19.32
CA ASN A 255 -1.61 -9.22 20.40
C ASN A 255 -0.21 -8.89 19.87
N ALA A 256 0.19 -9.49 18.73
CA ALA A 256 1.47 -9.19 18.11
C ALA A 256 1.50 -7.78 17.51
N LEU A 257 0.41 -7.34 16.87
CA LEU A 257 0.27 -5.98 16.38
C LEU A 257 0.35 -4.98 17.53
N LEU A 258 -0.42 -5.18 18.61
CA LEU A 258 -0.44 -4.25 19.74
C LEU A 258 0.92 -4.17 20.46
N SER A 259 1.60 -5.31 20.64
CA SER A 259 2.97 -5.31 21.17
C SER A 259 3.96 -4.56 20.26
N ALA A 260 3.79 -4.68 18.94
CA ALA A 260 4.58 -3.92 17.99
C ALA A 260 4.26 -2.42 18.04
N VAL A 261 3.00 -2.03 18.25
CA VAL A 261 2.64 -0.62 18.47
C VAL A 261 3.42 -0.04 19.65
N ASP A 262 3.44 -0.71 20.80
CA ASP A 262 4.16 -0.25 22.00
C ASP A 262 5.68 -0.11 21.77
N THR A 263 6.22 -0.98 20.92
CA THR A 263 7.64 -1.03 20.61
C THR A 263 8.02 0.04 19.59
N VAL A 264 7.32 0.10 18.47
CA VAL A 264 7.61 1.00 17.33
C VAL A 264 7.39 2.46 17.71
N ARG A 265 6.42 2.75 18.58
CA ARG A 265 6.19 4.11 19.08
C ARG A 265 7.34 4.68 19.89
N LYS A 266 8.31 3.88 20.30
CA LYS A 266 9.51 4.33 21.01
C LYS A 266 10.72 4.43 20.10
N MET A 267 10.57 4.10 18.82
CA MET A 267 11.61 4.17 17.80
C MET A 267 11.46 5.44 17.00
N SER A 268 12.56 6.13 16.74
CA SER A 268 12.66 7.11 15.66
C SER A 268 12.42 6.46 14.30
N HIS A 269 12.16 7.26 13.26
CA HIS A 269 12.06 6.78 11.89
C HIS A 269 13.30 5.97 11.49
N ARG A 270 14.49 6.47 11.82
CA ARG A 270 15.76 5.81 11.52
C ARG A 270 15.90 4.45 12.21
N GLU A 271 15.58 4.38 13.50
CA GLU A 271 15.65 3.13 14.26
C GLU A 271 14.68 2.08 13.72
N PHE A 272 13.45 2.49 13.38
CA PHE A 272 12.48 1.62 12.75
C PHE A 272 12.99 1.07 11.42
N MET A 273 13.51 1.94 10.53
CA MET A 273 14.02 1.50 9.24
C MET A 273 15.19 0.52 9.41
N HIS A 274 16.10 0.81 10.34
CA HIS A 274 17.20 -0.08 10.65
C HIS A 274 16.75 -1.42 11.23
N HIS A 275 15.80 -1.41 12.17
CA HIS A 275 15.31 -2.60 12.86
C HIS A 275 14.62 -3.58 11.89
N TYR A 276 13.73 -3.07 11.02
CA TYR A 276 12.94 -3.91 10.13
C TYR A 276 13.66 -4.23 8.82
N PHE A 277 14.33 -3.24 8.21
CA PHE A 277 14.88 -3.35 6.84
C PHE A 277 16.41 -3.36 6.77
N GLY A 278 17.11 -3.12 7.89
CA GLY A 278 18.57 -3.12 7.93
C GLY A 278 19.20 -1.82 7.41
N ARG A 279 20.49 -1.85 7.05
CA ARG A 279 21.25 -0.66 6.61
C ARG A 279 20.98 -0.23 5.17
N LEU A 280 20.32 -1.07 4.37
CA LEU A 280 20.17 -0.89 2.93
C LEU A 280 18.93 -0.08 2.54
N PHE A 281 18.03 0.20 3.48
CA PHE A 281 16.77 0.89 3.22
C PHE A 281 16.86 2.36 3.66
N TYR A 282 17.67 3.13 2.95
CA TYR A 282 17.59 4.59 3.03
C TYR A 282 17.26 5.09 1.63
N PRO A 283 16.00 5.45 1.34
CA PRO A 283 15.76 6.29 0.20
C PRO A 283 16.53 7.60 0.47
N ASP A 284 17.36 8.02 -0.48
CA ASP A 284 18.12 9.29 -0.46
C ASP A 284 17.21 10.55 -0.39
N LEU A 285 15.94 10.40 -0.01
CA LEU A 285 14.95 11.47 0.17
C LEU A 285 15.13 12.23 1.49
N TRP A 286 15.84 11.65 2.47
CA TRP A 286 16.07 12.24 3.79
C TRP A 286 17.47 12.81 3.99
N SER A 287 18.33 12.80 2.98
CA SER A 287 19.66 13.40 3.06
C SER A 287 19.58 14.92 2.92
N ALA A 288 19.33 15.58 4.04
CA ALA A 288 19.80 16.94 4.32
C ALA A 288 21.02 16.85 5.24
#